data_AF-A0A6H1Z9S7-F1
#
_entry.id   AF-A0A6H1Z9S7-F1
#
_cell.length_a   1.000
_cell.length_b   1.000
_cell.length_c   1.000
_cell.angle_alpha   90.00
_cell.angle_beta   90.00
_cell.angle_gamma   90.00
#
_symmetry.space_group_name_H-M   'P 1'
#
loop_
_entity.id
_entity.type
_entity.pdbx_description
1 polymer ?
#
loop_
_entity_poly.entity_id
_entity_poly.type
_entity_poly.pdbx_seq_one_letter_code
_entity_poly.pdbx_strand_id
1 'polypeptide(L)'
;MRKIIIIYIFLAILLSAIPCFATDYYIKTNGSDAANGLSVGNAWKTFSKALGVSGVACGDTLYIENGTYNSNNQYSSGYMMYLTKTCTSGNELTIIASNDGQAVIDGETTKQPIKVTTGAAYINIEGLIFRNSSTEVVQVSGTATHINFRRCSAYHAGYGDYNLFIAHGYATYILFEDCVASQKYSGSPTGDSGRYGFFLFNAASYSTVRRCYVKYYSHAGGGGPCAPFSGYASNHNTFENNVADLTEATGECGGGYGERYWINIPSIYSAATNHSLYGNIGIAAGTYTVSYFGNVGLTSSDITWKDNVFYNFAQGILQSQSDTAVFENNTLYIGNNHGYYNYGTGSDVILKNSSLIGGNPTLRDTVAGMTHTYNNIYGSTSCYSGTTQGTGEYCNTKDPAYDTTTYGKGAYLMVPTALVGFGDGGVDIGAKVLYRYVDGSLTSDPLWPWPMENRIYNETGISVTYELNGGIWKTLSGVYSSPPATSHGKISGGGKYSGGAKLQ
;
A
#
# COMPACT_ATOMS: atom_id res chain seq x y z
N MET A 1 2.98 3.67 -64.38
CA MET A 1 2.21 4.65 -63.58
C MET A 1 1.71 4.09 -62.24
N ARG A 2 0.95 2.98 -62.18
CA ARG A 2 0.45 2.39 -60.90
C ARG A 2 1.53 2.10 -59.83
N LYS A 3 2.70 1.58 -60.22
CA LYS A 3 3.81 1.28 -59.28
C LYS A 3 4.49 2.53 -58.69
N ILE A 4 4.48 3.64 -59.43
CA ILE A 4 5.07 4.92 -58.99
C ILE A 4 4.16 5.58 -57.96
N ILE A 5 2.83 5.50 -58.15
CA ILE A 5 1.84 6.02 -57.20
C ILE A 5 1.91 5.31 -55.84
N ILE A 6 2.13 3.99 -55.82
CA ILE A 6 2.26 3.22 -54.56
C ILE A 6 3.50 3.65 -53.78
N ILE A 7 4.63 3.91 -54.44
CA ILE A 7 5.87 4.39 -53.79
C ILE A 7 5.67 5.79 -53.21
N TYR A 8 5.00 6.70 -53.92
CA TYR A 8 4.70 8.04 -53.39
C TYR A 8 3.71 8.01 -52.21
N ILE A 9 2.73 7.11 -52.21
CA ILE A 9 1.82 6.92 -51.07
C ILE A 9 2.58 6.35 -49.86
N PHE A 10 3.47 5.37 -50.07
CA PHE A 10 4.28 4.81 -48.99
C PHE A 10 5.28 5.83 -48.42
N LEU A 11 5.91 6.65 -49.28
CA LEU A 11 6.79 7.74 -48.85
C LEU A 11 6.00 8.83 -48.11
N ALA A 12 4.80 9.19 -48.58
CA ALA A 12 3.94 10.17 -47.91
C ALA A 12 3.49 9.69 -46.51
N ILE A 13 3.24 8.40 -46.34
CA ILE A 13 2.90 7.79 -45.04
C ILE A 13 4.12 7.78 -44.10
N LEU A 14 5.33 7.53 -44.62
CA LEU A 14 6.58 7.61 -43.86
C LEU A 14 6.97 9.06 -43.50
N LEU A 15 6.64 10.04 -44.34
CA LEU A 15 6.88 11.48 -44.09
C LEU A 15 5.77 12.13 -43.24
N SER A 16 4.60 11.50 -43.10
CA SER A 16 3.51 11.95 -42.23
C SER A 16 3.57 11.38 -40.81
N ALA A 17 4.54 10.53 -40.51
CA ALA A 17 4.84 10.11 -39.15
C ALA A 17 5.49 11.30 -38.42
N ILE A 18 4.66 12.24 -37.96
CA ILE A 18 5.10 13.28 -37.04
C ILE A 18 5.60 12.54 -35.80
N PRO A 19 6.89 12.67 -35.43
CA PRO A 19 7.32 12.20 -34.13
C PRO A 19 6.51 12.98 -33.11
N CYS A 20 5.65 12.31 -32.35
CA CYS A 20 5.02 12.91 -31.20
C CYS A 20 6.13 13.10 -30.17
N PHE A 21 6.84 14.23 -30.26
CA PHE A 21 7.83 14.59 -29.26
C PHE A 21 7.09 14.89 -27.96
N ALA A 22 7.46 14.16 -26.90
CA ALA A 22 7.08 14.50 -25.54
C ALA A 22 7.34 15.99 -25.29
N THR A 23 6.31 16.74 -24.92
CA THR A 23 6.42 18.16 -24.59
C THR A 23 6.21 18.38 -23.10
N ASP A 24 7.03 19.26 -22.53
CA ASP A 24 6.92 19.65 -21.13
C ASP A 24 5.98 20.86 -21.00
N TYR A 25 4.94 20.69 -20.19
CA TYR A 25 4.00 21.73 -19.80
C TYR A 25 4.05 21.99 -18.31
N TYR A 26 3.66 23.19 -17.91
CA TYR A 26 3.72 23.67 -16.54
C TYR A 26 2.36 24.22 -16.11
N ILE A 27 1.94 23.92 -14.88
CA ILE A 27 0.81 24.56 -14.21
C ILE A 27 1.28 25.16 -12.89
N LYS A 28 0.81 26.36 -12.55
CA LYS A 28 1.09 27.02 -11.26
C LYS A 28 -0.16 27.66 -10.67
N THR A 29 -0.19 27.79 -9.34
CA THR A 29 -1.36 28.32 -8.60
C THR A 29 -1.80 29.71 -9.09
N ASN A 30 -0.85 30.55 -9.49
CA ASN A 30 -1.06 31.89 -10.04
C ASN A 30 -0.77 32.00 -11.55
N GLY A 31 -0.93 30.90 -12.29
CA GLY A 31 -0.73 30.86 -13.75
C GLY A 31 -1.79 31.60 -14.54
N SER A 32 -1.77 31.41 -15.86
CA SER A 32 -2.79 31.94 -16.76
C SER A 32 -3.17 30.92 -17.82
N ASP A 33 -4.46 30.65 -17.98
CA ASP A 33 -4.95 29.74 -19.03
C ASP A 33 -4.90 30.36 -20.44
N ALA A 34 -4.58 31.66 -20.53
CA ALA A 34 -4.22 32.31 -21.79
C ALA A 34 -2.75 32.07 -22.20
N ALA A 35 -1.92 31.53 -21.30
CA ALA A 35 -0.53 31.21 -21.59
C ALA A 35 -0.39 29.87 -22.34
N ASN A 36 0.79 29.62 -22.91
CA ASN A 36 1.05 28.42 -23.70
C ASN A 36 1.45 27.18 -22.87
N GLY A 37 1.75 27.35 -21.58
CA GLY A 37 2.14 26.26 -20.69
C GLY A 37 3.58 25.77 -20.86
N LEU A 38 4.38 26.28 -21.82
CA LEU A 38 5.69 25.71 -22.22
C LEU A 38 6.87 26.14 -21.33
N SER A 39 6.61 26.84 -20.23
CA SER A 39 7.63 27.26 -19.25
C SER A 39 6.95 27.65 -17.94
N VAL A 40 7.68 27.65 -16.83
CA VAL A 40 7.19 28.13 -15.52
C VAL A 40 6.65 29.57 -15.60
N GLY A 41 7.30 30.43 -16.39
CA GLY A 41 6.86 31.82 -16.63
C GLY A 41 5.49 31.89 -17.32
N ASN A 42 5.24 30.98 -18.26
CA ASN A 42 4.01 30.89 -19.06
C ASN A 42 3.13 29.69 -18.66
N ALA A 43 3.20 29.26 -17.41
CA ALA A 43 2.44 28.12 -16.90
C ALA A 43 0.93 28.38 -16.92
N TRP A 44 0.15 27.32 -17.17
CA TRP A 44 -1.30 27.34 -17.05
C TRP A 44 -1.75 27.54 -15.60
N LYS A 45 -3.00 27.95 -15.42
CA LYS A 45 -3.60 28.18 -14.10
C LYS A 45 -4.41 26.99 -13.62
N THR A 46 -5.23 26.41 -14.49
CA THR A 46 -6.24 25.42 -14.09
C THR A 46 -5.96 24.03 -14.65
N PHE A 47 -6.36 23.03 -13.88
CA PHE A 47 -6.41 21.65 -14.34
C PHE A 47 -7.42 21.47 -15.46
N SER A 48 -8.47 22.31 -15.55
CA SER A 48 -9.39 22.31 -16.69
C SER A 48 -8.65 22.60 -17.99
N LYS A 49 -7.76 23.59 -17.99
CA LYS A 49 -6.90 23.87 -19.15
C LYS A 49 -5.90 22.75 -19.40
N ALA A 50 -5.17 22.32 -18.36
CA ALA A 50 -4.07 21.39 -18.49
C ALA A 50 -4.49 19.96 -18.89
N LEU A 51 -5.63 19.47 -18.37
CA LEU A 51 -6.11 18.10 -18.55
C LEU A 51 -7.33 18.02 -19.47
N GLY A 52 -7.83 19.17 -19.94
CA GLY A 52 -8.94 19.26 -20.88
C GLY A 52 -8.55 18.92 -22.33
N VAL A 53 -9.49 19.16 -23.25
CA VAL A 53 -9.36 18.79 -24.67
C VAL A 53 -8.16 19.45 -25.35
N SER A 54 -7.78 20.67 -24.95
CA SER A 54 -6.67 21.44 -25.53
C SER A 54 -5.43 21.51 -24.63
N GLY A 55 -5.37 20.63 -23.62
CA GLY A 55 -4.26 20.54 -22.68
C GLY A 55 -3.14 19.63 -23.19
N VAL A 56 -2.45 18.98 -22.26
CA VAL A 56 -1.41 17.98 -22.56
C VAL A 56 -1.96 16.84 -23.42
N ALA A 57 -1.12 16.15 -24.19
CA ALA A 57 -1.41 14.94 -24.95
C ALA A 57 -0.75 13.70 -24.31
N CYS A 58 -0.98 12.52 -24.90
CA CYS A 58 -0.22 11.32 -24.51
C CYS A 58 1.22 11.46 -24.99
N GLY A 59 2.19 11.09 -24.14
CA GLY A 59 3.61 11.33 -24.35
C GLY A 59 4.14 12.59 -23.66
N ASP A 60 3.27 13.53 -23.31
CA ASP A 60 3.69 14.78 -22.66
C ASP A 60 4.00 14.60 -21.16
N THR A 61 4.72 15.57 -20.61
CA THR A 61 4.91 15.71 -19.17
C THR A 61 4.26 17.01 -18.67
N LEU A 62 3.40 16.91 -17.67
CA LEU A 62 2.85 18.04 -16.93
C LEU A 62 3.57 18.20 -15.59
N TYR A 63 4.37 19.25 -15.47
CA TYR A 63 4.99 19.69 -14.24
C TYR A 63 4.00 20.55 -13.43
N ILE A 64 3.76 20.14 -12.19
CA ILE A 64 2.96 20.87 -11.21
C ILE A 64 3.90 21.60 -10.28
N GLU A 65 3.95 22.92 -10.43
CA GLU A 65 4.79 23.80 -9.63
C GLU A 65 4.39 23.81 -8.15
N ASN A 66 5.28 24.32 -7.31
CA ASN A 66 5.05 24.36 -5.87
C ASN A 66 3.83 25.20 -5.51
N GLY A 67 3.04 24.74 -4.55
CA GLY A 67 1.91 25.46 -4.00
C GLY A 67 0.74 24.57 -3.66
N THR A 68 -0.29 25.19 -3.07
CA THR A 68 -1.57 24.56 -2.80
C THR A 68 -2.58 24.97 -3.87
N TYR A 69 -3.00 24.00 -4.66
CA TYR A 69 -4.01 24.14 -5.70
C TYR A 69 -5.37 23.90 -5.06
N ASN A 70 -6.26 24.88 -5.18
CA ASN A 70 -7.60 24.88 -4.58
C ASN A 70 -8.68 25.09 -5.64
N SER A 71 -9.91 25.40 -5.24
CA SER A 71 -11.03 25.65 -6.18
C SER A 71 -10.72 26.64 -7.32
N ASN A 72 -9.75 27.55 -7.17
CA ASN A 72 -9.34 28.46 -8.25
C ASN A 72 -8.50 27.80 -9.36
N ASN A 73 -8.02 26.59 -9.14
CA ASN A 73 -7.17 25.82 -10.06
C ASN A 73 -7.85 24.54 -10.56
N GLN A 74 -9.08 24.28 -10.14
CA GLN A 74 -9.82 23.03 -10.36
C GLN A 74 -9.97 22.61 -11.83
N TYR A 75 -10.33 21.34 -12.03
CA TYR A 75 -10.77 20.81 -13.32
C TYR A 75 -12.25 21.13 -13.57
N SER A 76 -13.11 20.90 -12.57
CA SER A 76 -14.53 21.20 -12.63
C SER A 76 -15.11 21.41 -11.22
N SER A 77 -16.42 21.65 -11.12
CA SER A 77 -17.08 21.91 -9.83
C SER A 77 -17.00 20.75 -8.84
N GLY A 78 -16.75 19.51 -9.29
CA GLY A 78 -16.64 18.34 -8.42
C GLY A 78 -15.21 17.79 -8.24
N TYR A 79 -14.27 18.23 -9.07
CA TYR A 79 -12.95 17.59 -9.18
C TYR A 79 -11.83 18.62 -9.29
N MET A 80 -10.78 18.41 -8.50
CA MET A 80 -9.51 19.12 -8.69
C MET A 80 -8.77 18.59 -9.92
N MET A 81 -8.62 17.27 -10.06
CA MET A 81 -8.09 16.60 -11.26
C MET A 81 -9.04 15.49 -11.73
N TYR A 82 -9.29 15.41 -13.04
CA TYR A 82 -10.12 14.38 -13.66
C TYR A 82 -9.44 13.84 -14.91
N LEU A 83 -9.05 12.56 -14.89
CA LEU A 83 -8.23 11.94 -15.93
C LEU A 83 -9.04 10.90 -16.72
N THR A 84 -9.10 11.12 -18.03
CA THR A 84 -9.85 10.29 -19.00
C THR A 84 -9.01 9.86 -20.19
N LYS A 85 -7.72 10.25 -20.25
CA LYS A 85 -6.87 10.03 -21.42
C LYS A 85 -6.49 8.57 -21.58
N THR A 86 -6.70 8.05 -22.78
CA THR A 86 -6.27 6.71 -23.19
C THR A 86 -4.92 6.81 -23.91
N CYS A 87 -3.84 6.63 -23.17
CA CYS A 87 -2.49 6.59 -23.72
C CYS A 87 -2.07 5.14 -24.00
N THR A 88 -0.84 4.94 -24.45
CA THR A 88 -0.27 3.63 -24.79
C THR A 88 1.10 3.45 -24.17
N SER A 89 1.54 2.20 -24.04
CA SER A 89 2.92 1.90 -23.65
C SER A 89 3.92 2.61 -24.56
N GLY A 90 4.93 3.25 -23.98
CA GLY A 90 5.94 4.04 -24.68
C GLY A 90 5.48 5.44 -25.11
N ASN A 91 4.23 5.81 -24.80
CA ASN A 91 3.69 7.15 -25.00
C ASN A 91 2.77 7.55 -23.83
N GLU A 92 3.23 7.28 -22.61
CA GLU A 92 2.54 7.56 -21.37
C GLU A 92 2.34 9.07 -21.18
N LEU A 93 1.24 9.48 -20.54
CA LEU A 93 1.16 10.83 -19.96
C LEU A 93 1.84 10.83 -18.60
N THR A 94 2.77 11.76 -18.37
CA THR A 94 3.41 11.94 -17.07
C THR A 94 2.90 13.22 -16.39
N ILE A 95 2.50 13.13 -15.12
CA ILE A 95 2.10 14.26 -14.28
C ILE A 95 2.96 14.22 -13.03
N ILE A 96 3.79 15.24 -12.81
CA ILE A 96 4.83 15.20 -11.78
C ILE A 96 4.91 16.53 -11.02
N ALA A 97 5.15 16.47 -9.71
CA ALA A 97 5.50 17.66 -8.95
C ALA A 97 6.89 18.18 -9.36
N SER A 98 7.04 19.48 -9.62
CA SER A 98 8.35 20.06 -9.94
C SER A 98 9.36 19.89 -8.80
N ASN A 99 8.86 19.89 -7.56
CA ASN A 99 9.62 19.48 -6.38
C ASN A 99 8.78 18.50 -5.57
N ASP A 100 9.39 17.38 -5.20
CA ASP A 100 8.72 16.30 -4.46
C ASP A 100 8.00 16.83 -3.22
N GLY A 101 6.68 16.66 -3.17
CA GLY A 101 5.87 17.03 -2.01
C GLY A 101 5.58 18.48 -1.82
N GLN A 102 5.89 19.32 -2.79
CA GLN A 102 5.62 20.75 -2.71
C GLN A 102 4.39 21.17 -3.50
N ALA A 103 3.80 20.27 -4.29
CA ALA A 103 2.53 20.46 -4.97
C ALA A 103 1.41 19.73 -4.21
N VAL A 104 0.50 20.52 -3.62
CA VAL A 104 -0.65 20.04 -2.86
C VAL A 104 -1.93 20.26 -3.66
N ILE A 105 -2.67 19.19 -3.93
CA ILE A 105 -3.98 19.18 -4.57
C ILE A 105 -5.03 19.08 -3.46
N ASP A 106 -5.67 20.20 -3.15
CA ASP A 106 -6.58 20.35 -2.02
C ASP A 106 -8.04 20.36 -2.50
N GLY A 107 -8.82 19.38 -2.07
CA GLY A 107 -10.25 19.30 -2.37
C GLY A 107 -11.11 20.27 -1.55
N GLU A 108 -10.53 20.92 -0.53
CA GLU A 108 -11.20 21.85 0.39
C GLU A 108 -12.47 21.24 1.03
N THR A 109 -12.51 19.92 1.20
CA THR A 109 -13.67 19.12 1.65
C THR A 109 -14.92 19.22 0.76
N THR A 110 -14.81 19.88 -0.40
CA THR A 110 -15.91 20.11 -1.36
C THR A 110 -15.73 19.37 -2.67
N LYS A 111 -14.50 18.95 -2.99
CA LYS A 111 -14.13 18.29 -4.25
C LYS A 111 -13.31 17.05 -3.99
N GLN A 112 -13.33 16.17 -4.98
CA GLN A 112 -12.41 15.06 -5.05
C GLN A 112 -11.05 15.54 -5.60
N PRO A 113 -9.92 15.30 -4.90
CA PRO A 113 -8.59 15.70 -5.35
C PRO A 113 -8.20 15.10 -6.69
N ILE A 114 -8.37 13.78 -6.87
CA ILE A 114 -8.11 13.15 -8.16
C ILE A 114 -9.04 11.96 -8.42
N LYS A 115 -9.55 11.92 -9.65
CA LYS A 115 -10.23 10.76 -10.20
C LYS A 115 -9.66 10.37 -11.56
N VAL A 116 -9.23 9.12 -11.66
CA VAL A 116 -8.90 8.42 -12.91
C VAL A 116 -10.04 7.46 -13.21
N THR A 117 -10.61 7.54 -14.41
CA THR A 117 -11.88 6.86 -14.70
C THR A 117 -11.83 6.01 -15.97
N THR A 118 -12.94 5.32 -16.24
CA THR A 118 -13.12 4.39 -17.36
C THR A 118 -12.49 4.90 -18.64
N GLY A 119 -11.66 4.05 -19.25
CA GLY A 119 -10.95 4.33 -20.50
C GLY A 119 -9.61 5.03 -20.33
N ALA A 120 -9.29 5.60 -19.16
CA ALA A 120 -7.96 6.15 -18.91
C ALA A 120 -6.91 5.04 -18.92
N ALA A 121 -5.78 5.27 -19.59
CA ALA A 121 -4.72 4.27 -19.69
C ALA A 121 -3.33 4.88 -19.78
N TYR A 122 -2.31 4.20 -19.23
CA TYR A 122 -0.89 4.56 -19.37
C TYR A 122 -0.59 5.98 -18.87
N ILE A 123 -0.86 6.23 -17.59
CA ILE A 123 -0.64 7.53 -16.94
C ILE A 123 0.26 7.34 -15.71
N ASN A 124 1.32 8.14 -15.62
CA ASN A 124 2.22 8.20 -14.48
C ASN A 124 1.96 9.48 -13.67
N ILE A 125 1.80 9.33 -12.36
CA ILE A 125 1.56 10.43 -11.42
C ILE A 125 2.59 10.34 -10.30
N GLU A 126 3.37 11.40 -10.09
CA GLU A 126 4.50 11.35 -9.16
C GLU A 126 4.65 12.60 -8.27
N GLY A 127 4.93 12.36 -6.99
CA GLY A 127 5.40 13.39 -6.05
C GLY A 127 4.34 14.34 -5.51
N LEU A 128 3.06 14.11 -5.80
CA LEU A 128 1.95 14.98 -5.40
C LEU A 128 1.39 14.64 -4.02
N ILE A 129 0.83 15.64 -3.33
CA ILE A 129 0.04 15.46 -2.11
C ILE A 129 -1.43 15.71 -2.45
N PHE A 130 -2.31 14.75 -2.16
CA PHE A 130 -3.76 14.87 -2.31
C PHE A 130 -4.42 14.93 -0.94
N ARG A 131 -5.33 15.88 -0.71
CA ARG A 131 -5.99 15.97 0.60
C ARG A 131 -7.37 16.61 0.61
N ASN A 132 -8.06 16.44 1.74
CA ASN A 132 -9.31 17.10 2.11
C ASN A 132 -10.38 16.87 1.04
N SER A 133 -10.71 15.61 0.80
CA SER A 133 -11.68 15.23 -0.22
C SER A 133 -13.12 15.38 0.28
N SER A 134 -14.07 15.67 -0.61
CA SER A 134 -15.49 15.44 -0.32
C SER A 134 -15.91 13.98 -0.43
N THR A 135 -15.08 13.12 -1.04
CA THR A 135 -15.30 11.69 -1.27
C THR A 135 -13.98 10.91 -1.12
N GLU A 136 -13.60 10.08 -2.08
CA GLU A 136 -12.30 9.42 -2.19
C GLU A 136 -11.17 10.45 -2.37
N VAL A 137 -9.98 10.23 -1.81
CA VAL A 137 -8.85 11.15 -2.06
C VAL A 137 -8.22 10.87 -3.43
N VAL A 138 -7.78 9.63 -3.64
CA VAL A 138 -7.21 9.13 -4.89
C VAL A 138 -8.03 7.94 -5.39
N GLN A 139 -8.79 8.15 -6.48
CA GLN A 139 -9.62 7.11 -7.06
C GLN A 139 -9.17 6.73 -8.47
N VAL A 140 -8.98 5.43 -8.67
CA VAL A 140 -8.91 4.79 -9.99
C VAL A 140 -10.16 3.90 -10.14
N SER A 141 -10.93 4.10 -11.20
CA SER A 141 -12.26 3.49 -11.32
C SER A 141 -12.57 3.00 -12.73
N GLY A 142 -13.46 2.00 -12.82
CA GLY A 142 -13.92 1.48 -14.09
C GLY A 142 -12.82 0.70 -14.80
N THR A 143 -12.83 0.71 -16.14
CA THR A 143 -11.83 -0.02 -16.95
C THR A 143 -10.50 0.73 -17.09
N ALA A 144 -10.14 1.60 -16.14
CA ALA A 144 -8.86 2.30 -16.15
C ALA A 144 -7.71 1.28 -16.01
N THR A 145 -6.60 1.49 -16.73
CA THR A 145 -5.52 0.51 -16.74
C THR A 145 -4.11 1.12 -16.86
N HIS A 146 -3.09 0.46 -16.32
CA HIS A 146 -1.70 0.95 -16.41
C HIS A 146 -1.56 2.37 -15.82
N ILE A 147 -2.09 2.56 -14.61
CA ILE A 147 -2.03 3.83 -13.89
C ILE A 147 -1.05 3.68 -12.74
N ASN A 148 -0.04 4.53 -12.70
CA ASN A 148 1.01 4.46 -11.71
C ASN A 148 0.99 5.71 -10.84
N PHE A 149 0.91 5.53 -9.53
CA PHE A 149 1.15 6.55 -8.52
C PHE A 149 2.45 6.24 -7.80
N ARG A 150 3.39 7.18 -7.85
CA ARG A 150 4.69 7.08 -7.16
C ARG A 150 4.91 8.25 -6.23
N ARG A 151 5.44 8.02 -5.03
CA ARG A 151 5.78 9.12 -4.09
C ARG A 151 4.63 10.08 -3.81
N CYS A 152 3.40 9.55 -3.85
CA CYS A 152 2.19 10.30 -3.65
C CYS A 152 1.68 10.12 -2.22
N SER A 153 1.11 11.19 -1.66
CA SER A 153 0.50 11.15 -0.34
C SER A 153 -1.00 11.41 -0.44
N ALA A 154 -1.80 10.71 0.34
CA ALA A 154 -3.24 10.91 0.45
C ALA A 154 -3.63 11.12 1.91
N TYR A 155 -4.33 12.23 2.18
CA TYR A 155 -4.80 12.60 3.50
C TYR A 155 -6.28 12.95 3.47
N HIS A 156 -6.99 12.65 4.54
CA HIS A 156 -8.30 13.24 4.80
C HIS A 156 -9.35 12.98 3.70
N ALA A 157 -9.84 11.73 3.61
CA ALA A 157 -11.00 11.41 2.78
C ALA A 157 -12.29 11.99 3.35
N GLY A 158 -13.32 12.11 2.51
CA GLY A 158 -14.65 12.57 2.93
C GLY A 158 -15.27 11.68 4.02
N TYR A 159 -16.26 12.22 4.72
CA TYR A 159 -16.99 11.47 5.75
C TYR A 159 -17.86 10.36 5.14
N GLY A 160 -17.88 9.18 5.76
CA GLY A 160 -18.67 8.03 5.30
C GLY A 160 -17.81 6.96 4.65
N ASP A 161 -18.31 6.27 3.63
CA ASP A 161 -17.66 5.10 3.03
C ASP A 161 -16.65 5.47 1.93
N TYR A 162 -15.68 6.33 2.27
CA TYR A 162 -14.64 6.81 1.36
C TYR A 162 -13.24 6.42 1.84
N ASN A 163 -12.22 6.58 1.00
CA ASN A 163 -10.90 5.97 1.16
C ASN A 163 -9.79 6.91 0.71
N LEU A 164 -8.56 6.59 1.11
CA LEU A 164 -7.38 7.38 0.75
C LEU A 164 -6.89 7.01 -0.67
N PHE A 165 -6.52 5.76 -0.90
CA PHE A 165 -6.25 5.22 -2.22
C PHE A 165 -7.20 4.08 -2.54
N ILE A 166 -7.89 4.16 -3.67
CA ILE A 166 -8.77 3.10 -4.15
C ILE A 166 -8.56 2.84 -5.65
N ALA A 167 -8.51 1.56 -6.01
CA ALA A 167 -8.69 1.08 -7.37
C ALA A 167 -9.87 0.11 -7.40
N HIS A 168 -10.89 0.39 -8.24
CA HIS A 168 -12.08 -0.43 -8.25
C HIS A 168 -12.82 -0.52 -9.58
N GLY A 169 -13.77 -1.46 -9.66
CA GLY A 169 -14.71 -1.58 -10.77
C GLY A 169 -14.02 -2.02 -12.05
N TYR A 170 -13.28 -3.12 -11.99
CA TYR A 170 -12.49 -3.69 -13.10
C TYR A 170 -11.24 -2.89 -13.50
N ALA A 171 -10.72 -2.03 -12.63
CA ALA A 171 -9.45 -1.36 -12.85
C ALA A 171 -8.30 -2.38 -12.81
N THR A 172 -7.35 -2.30 -13.74
CA THR A 172 -6.28 -3.31 -13.87
C THR A 172 -4.90 -2.71 -14.04
N TYR A 173 -3.83 -3.42 -13.63
CA TYR A 173 -2.46 -2.92 -13.78
C TYR A 173 -2.27 -1.56 -13.10
N ILE A 174 -2.73 -1.44 -11.86
CA ILE A 174 -2.55 -0.24 -11.05
C ILE A 174 -1.33 -0.42 -10.16
N LEU A 175 -0.45 0.58 -10.14
CA LEU A 175 0.69 0.60 -9.23
C LEU A 175 0.53 1.74 -8.23
N PHE A 176 0.54 1.39 -6.95
CA PHE A 176 0.85 2.33 -5.88
C PHE A 176 2.22 1.96 -5.34
N GLU A 177 3.21 2.81 -5.56
CA GLU A 177 4.60 2.54 -5.19
C GLU A 177 5.19 3.70 -4.41
N ASP A 178 5.78 3.42 -3.24
CA ASP A 178 6.32 4.46 -2.38
C ASP A 178 5.23 5.52 -2.12
N CYS A 179 4.07 5.14 -1.59
CA CYS A 179 2.97 6.06 -1.31
C CYS A 179 2.62 6.10 0.18
N VAL A 180 1.98 7.19 0.61
CA VAL A 180 1.67 7.45 2.03
C VAL A 180 0.18 7.70 2.19
N ALA A 181 -0.45 6.97 3.11
CA ALA A 181 -1.83 7.23 3.49
C ALA A 181 -1.89 7.51 5.00
N SER A 182 -2.48 8.62 5.41
CA SER A 182 -2.78 8.85 6.82
C SER A 182 -4.01 9.71 7.02
N GLN A 183 -4.67 9.53 8.15
CA GLN A 183 -5.84 10.30 8.52
C GLN A 183 -6.14 10.20 10.00
N LYS A 184 -6.72 11.26 10.55
CA LYS A 184 -7.27 11.27 11.89
C LYS A 184 -8.69 11.81 11.83
N TYR A 185 -9.63 11.10 12.45
CA TYR A 185 -11.00 11.59 12.55
C TYR A 185 -11.02 12.83 13.43
N SER A 186 -11.52 13.94 12.89
CA SER A 186 -11.56 15.23 13.59
C SER A 186 -12.72 15.36 14.58
N GLY A 187 -13.55 14.32 14.77
CA GLY A 187 -14.70 14.38 15.67
C GLY A 187 -15.95 15.04 15.06
N SER A 188 -15.87 15.53 13.81
CA SER A 188 -16.97 16.21 13.12
C SER A 188 -17.80 15.23 12.25
N PRO A 189 -19.14 15.37 12.17
CA PRO A 189 -19.98 14.71 11.16
C PRO A 189 -19.64 15.10 9.72
N THR A 190 -18.87 16.19 9.53
CA THR A 190 -18.26 16.60 8.26
C THR A 190 -16.75 16.33 8.25
N GLY A 191 -16.25 15.59 9.23
CA GLY A 191 -14.84 15.37 9.50
C GLY A 191 -14.26 14.23 8.68
N ASP A 192 -12.96 14.31 8.45
CA ASP A 192 -12.26 13.43 7.52
C ASP A 192 -12.17 12.00 8.04
N SER A 193 -12.49 11.02 7.18
CA SER A 193 -12.67 9.63 7.61
C SER A 193 -12.55 8.61 6.48
N GLY A 194 -11.33 8.36 6.01
CA GLY A 194 -11.09 7.25 5.09
C GLY A 194 -11.15 5.87 5.77
N ARG A 195 -11.96 4.99 5.23
CA ARG A 195 -12.17 3.63 5.74
C ARG A 195 -10.98 2.72 5.46
N TYR A 196 -10.38 2.89 4.28
CA TYR A 196 -9.22 2.13 3.84
C TYR A 196 -8.06 3.05 3.43
N GLY A 197 -6.83 2.61 3.76
CA GLY A 197 -5.60 3.27 3.29
C GLY A 197 -5.36 3.01 1.81
N PHE A 198 -5.17 1.73 1.45
CA PHE A 198 -5.04 1.25 0.07
C PHE A 198 -6.07 0.14 -0.17
N PHE A 199 -6.97 0.38 -1.12
CA PHE A 199 -8.13 -0.48 -1.35
C PHE A 199 -8.23 -0.93 -2.81
N LEU A 200 -7.98 -2.22 -3.04
CA LEU A 200 -8.22 -2.86 -4.33
C LEU A 200 -9.56 -3.57 -4.22
N PHE A 201 -10.58 -3.07 -4.93
CA PHE A 201 -11.96 -3.46 -4.71
C PHE A 201 -12.68 -3.88 -6.01
N ASN A 202 -13.64 -4.80 -5.91
CA ASN A 202 -14.63 -5.05 -6.97
C ASN A 202 -14.00 -5.30 -8.35
N ALA A 203 -13.43 -6.49 -8.50
CA ALA A 203 -12.72 -7.00 -9.67
C ALA A 203 -11.48 -6.21 -10.10
N ALA A 204 -10.95 -5.34 -9.22
CA ALA A 204 -9.61 -4.79 -9.42
C ALA A 204 -8.58 -5.92 -9.49
N SER A 205 -7.69 -5.88 -10.49
CA SER A 205 -6.76 -6.99 -10.71
C SER A 205 -5.42 -6.62 -11.30
N TYR A 206 -4.44 -7.54 -11.20
CA TYR A 206 -3.08 -7.36 -11.70
C TYR A 206 -2.41 -6.09 -11.16
N SER A 207 -2.79 -5.67 -9.96
CA SER A 207 -2.38 -4.41 -9.36
C SER A 207 -1.42 -4.65 -8.20
N THR A 208 -0.49 -3.72 -8.02
CA THR A 208 0.55 -3.81 -6.99
C THR A 208 0.50 -2.63 -6.05
N VAL A 209 0.52 -2.90 -4.74
CA VAL A 209 0.78 -1.94 -3.67
C VAL A 209 2.14 -2.28 -3.09
N ARG A 210 3.15 -1.43 -3.30
CA ARG A 210 4.52 -1.70 -2.88
C ARG A 210 5.17 -0.55 -2.14
N ARG A 211 5.87 -0.86 -1.04
CA ARG A 211 6.59 0.13 -0.22
C ARG A 211 5.70 1.31 0.19
N CYS A 212 4.42 1.04 0.43
CA CYS A 212 3.48 2.02 0.91
C CYS A 212 3.45 2.03 2.44
N TYR A 213 3.29 3.22 3.01
CA TYR A 213 3.15 3.43 4.45
C TYR A 213 1.74 3.90 4.79
N VAL A 214 1.13 3.29 5.80
CA VAL A 214 -0.14 3.75 6.38
C VAL A 214 0.04 4.00 7.87
N LYS A 215 -0.15 5.26 8.29
CA LYS A 215 -0.43 5.58 9.70
C LYS A 215 -1.93 5.71 9.87
N TYR A 216 -2.54 4.72 10.50
CA TYR A 216 -3.99 4.67 10.67
C TYR A 216 -4.36 5.13 12.08
N TYR A 217 -5.20 6.16 12.19
CA TYR A 217 -5.70 6.60 13.49
C TYR A 217 -7.14 6.19 13.72
N SER A 218 -8.07 6.48 12.82
CA SER A 218 -9.48 6.22 13.09
C SER A 218 -10.34 6.41 11.86
N HIS A 219 -11.52 5.81 11.90
CA HIS A 219 -12.60 6.00 10.96
C HIS A 219 -13.91 6.15 11.74
N ALA A 220 -14.84 6.91 11.17
CA ALA A 220 -16.20 7.15 11.64
C ALA A 220 -17.15 7.28 10.44
N GLY A 221 -18.40 6.84 10.63
CA GLY A 221 -19.34 6.65 9.51
C GLY A 221 -19.03 5.35 8.75
N GLY A 222 -19.88 5.00 7.76
CA GLY A 222 -19.73 3.74 7.04
C GLY A 222 -20.11 2.50 7.87
N GLY A 223 -20.49 1.41 7.20
CA GLY A 223 -20.75 0.12 7.84
C GLY A 223 -19.76 -0.94 7.35
N GLY A 224 -19.33 -1.83 8.24
CA GLY A 224 -18.48 -2.99 7.90
C GLY A 224 -16.98 -2.80 8.17
N PRO A 225 -16.11 -3.65 7.58
CA PRO A 225 -14.69 -3.71 7.93
C PRO A 225 -13.90 -2.47 7.51
N CYS A 226 -12.76 -2.24 8.15
CA CYS A 226 -11.79 -1.20 7.80
C CYS A 226 -10.38 -1.80 7.81
N ALA A 227 -9.47 -1.27 7.01
CA ALA A 227 -8.09 -1.75 6.97
C ALA A 227 -7.10 -0.75 6.35
N PRO A 228 -5.83 -0.70 6.79
CA PRO A 228 -4.80 0.05 6.08
C PRO A 228 -4.58 -0.48 4.67
N PHE A 229 -4.67 -1.80 4.45
CA PHE A 229 -4.57 -2.44 3.13
C PHE A 229 -5.78 -3.36 2.92
N SER A 230 -6.29 -3.51 1.69
CA SER A 230 -7.33 -4.51 1.42
C SER A 230 -7.41 -4.88 -0.06
N GLY A 231 -7.59 -6.18 -0.32
CA GLY A 231 -7.86 -6.77 -1.63
C GLY A 231 -9.26 -7.37 -1.67
N TYR A 232 -10.29 -6.54 -1.59
CA TYR A 232 -11.68 -6.97 -1.38
C TYR A 232 -12.41 -7.27 -2.68
N ALA A 233 -12.88 -8.53 -2.83
CA ALA A 233 -13.51 -9.01 -4.05
C ALA A 233 -12.69 -8.62 -5.29
N SER A 234 -11.38 -8.84 -5.20
CA SER A 234 -10.36 -8.44 -6.17
C SER A 234 -9.47 -9.65 -6.41
N ASN A 235 -8.65 -9.68 -7.46
CA ASN A 235 -7.86 -10.88 -7.78
C ASN A 235 -6.53 -10.55 -8.46
N HIS A 236 -5.53 -11.43 -8.39
CA HIS A 236 -4.21 -11.23 -9.01
C HIS A 236 -3.49 -9.97 -8.49
N ASN A 237 -3.64 -9.62 -7.21
CA ASN A 237 -3.01 -8.42 -6.68
C ASN A 237 -1.82 -8.75 -5.77
N THR A 238 -0.82 -7.87 -5.79
CA THR A 238 0.41 -8.01 -5.01
C THR A 238 0.51 -6.90 -3.98
N PHE A 239 0.79 -7.28 -2.74
CA PHE A 239 1.14 -6.37 -1.65
C PHE A 239 2.56 -6.71 -1.21
N GLU A 240 3.52 -5.81 -1.42
CA GLU A 240 4.90 -6.10 -1.06
C GLU A 240 5.62 -4.95 -0.35
N ASN A 241 6.41 -5.30 0.67
CA ASN A 241 7.16 -4.36 1.50
C ASN A 241 6.33 -3.22 2.08
N ASN A 242 5.05 -3.41 2.41
CA ASN A 242 4.23 -2.34 2.96
C ASN A 242 4.34 -2.26 4.48
N VAL A 243 4.12 -1.07 5.05
CA VAL A 243 4.11 -0.86 6.51
C VAL A 243 2.76 -0.26 6.92
N ALA A 244 2.08 -0.89 7.88
CA ALA A 244 0.96 -0.29 8.60
C ALA A 244 1.32 -0.05 10.06
N ASP A 245 1.15 1.19 10.50
CA ASP A 245 1.19 1.59 11.90
C ASP A 245 -0.24 1.83 12.41
N LEU A 246 -0.69 0.93 13.29
CA LEU A 246 -2.00 0.89 13.93
C LEU A 246 -1.87 1.14 15.45
N THR A 247 -0.73 1.67 15.92
CA THR A 247 -0.44 1.81 17.36
C THR A 247 -1.29 2.86 18.08
N GLU A 248 -1.74 3.88 17.35
CA GLU A 248 -2.59 4.96 17.87
C GLU A 248 -4.03 4.87 17.35
N ALA A 249 -4.38 3.69 16.83
CA ALA A 249 -5.61 3.54 16.12
C ALA A 249 -6.79 3.37 17.11
N THR A 250 -7.69 4.35 17.10
CA THR A 250 -8.86 4.53 17.97
C THR A 250 -10.15 4.53 17.14
N GLY A 251 -11.31 4.33 17.78
CA GLY A 251 -12.62 4.39 17.10
C GLY A 251 -13.11 3.04 16.55
N GLU A 252 -14.43 2.92 16.42
CA GLU A 252 -15.07 1.73 15.87
C GLU A 252 -15.14 1.82 14.34
N CYS A 253 -14.72 0.75 13.67
CA CYS A 253 -15.24 0.46 12.35
C CYS A 253 -16.66 -0.05 12.58
N GLY A 254 -17.61 0.89 12.56
CA GLY A 254 -18.91 0.74 13.22
C GLY A 254 -19.83 -0.30 12.59
N GLY A 255 -20.59 -0.99 13.47
CA GLY A 255 -21.80 -1.74 13.13
C GLY A 255 -21.65 -3.26 13.08
N GLY A 256 -21.69 -3.93 14.24
CA GLY A 256 -21.98 -5.37 14.38
C GLY A 256 -20.84 -6.35 14.10
N TYR A 257 -19.87 -5.99 13.25
CA TYR A 257 -18.77 -6.88 12.88
C TYR A 257 -17.43 -6.54 13.55
N GLY A 258 -17.22 -5.33 14.09
CA GLY A 258 -16.16 -5.00 15.05
C GLY A 258 -14.69 -5.28 14.66
N GLU A 259 -14.43 -5.79 13.46
CA GLU A 259 -13.13 -6.35 13.10
C GLU A 259 -12.27 -5.30 12.41
N ARG A 260 -11.13 -5.01 13.03
CA ARG A 260 -10.12 -4.12 12.47
C ARG A 260 -9.04 -4.98 11.82
N TYR A 261 -8.92 -4.85 10.51
CA TYR A 261 -8.02 -5.69 9.72
C TYR A 261 -6.74 -4.95 9.37
N TRP A 262 -5.62 -5.67 9.26
CA TRP A 262 -4.44 -5.15 8.58
C TRP A 262 -4.56 -5.26 7.06
N ILE A 263 -4.84 -6.47 6.60
CA ILE A 263 -5.32 -6.75 5.26
C ILE A 263 -6.59 -7.58 5.35
N ASN A 264 -7.55 -7.26 4.49
CA ASN A 264 -8.77 -8.04 4.32
C ASN A 264 -8.92 -8.40 2.85
N ILE A 265 -9.14 -9.67 2.55
CA ILE A 265 -9.29 -10.21 1.19
C ILE A 265 -10.58 -11.04 1.12
N PRO A 266 -11.77 -10.41 1.22
CA PRO A 266 -13.02 -11.15 1.27
C PRO A 266 -13.61 -11.41 -0.11
N SER A 267 -14.22 -12.57 -0.33
CA SER A 267 -14.88 -12.94 -1.60
C SER A 267 -16.37 -12.55 -1.67
N ILE A 268 -16.78 -11.40 -1.13
CA ILE A 268 -18.23 -11.08 -0.97
C ILE A 268 -18.94 -10.78 -2.31
N TYR A 269 -18.23 -10.25 -3.32
CA TYR A 269 -18.80 -9.89 -4.62
C TYR A 269 -18.28 -10.72 -5.79
N SER A 270 -17.08 -11.28 -5.65
CA SER A 270 -16.39 -12.10 -6.66
C SER A 270 -15.30 -12.92 -5.96
N ALA A 271 -14.80 -13.96 -6.64
CA ALA A 271 -13.71 -14.78 -6.13
C ALA A 271 -12.47 -13.90 -5.86
N ALA A 272 -11.92 -13.99 -4.64
CA ALA A 272 -10.74 -13.23 -4.24
C ALA A 272 -9.49 -14.12 -4.33
N THR A 273 -8.98 -14.31 -5.54
CA THR A 273 -7.95 -15.31 -5.84
C THR A 273 -6.63 -14.70 -6.29
N ASN A 274 -5.55 -15.48 -6.24
CA ASN A 274 -4.23 -15.10 -6.77
C ASN A 274 -3.63 -13.85 -6.09
N HIS A 275 -3.86 -13.67 -4.79
CA HIS A 275 -3.21 -12.59 -4.04
C HIS A 275 -1.85 -13.01 -3.50
N SER A 276 -0.89 -12.10 -3.56
CA SER A 276 0.46 -12.34 -3.07
C SER A 276 0.90 -11.25 -2.11
N LEU A 277 1.42 -11.66 -0.95
CA LEU A 277 1.83 -10.78 0.13
C LEU A 277 3.27 -11.09 0.54
N TYR A 278 4.18 -10.18 0.23
CA TYR A 278 5.61 -10.36 0.43
C TYR A 278 6.23 -9.30 1.33
N GLY A 279 6.89 -9.69 2.42
CA GLY A 279 7.70 -8.72 3.17
C GLY A 279 6.90 -7.60 3.84
N ASN A 280 5.60 -7.79 4.10
CA ASN A 280 4.77 -6.73 4.67
C ASN A 280 4.84 -6.70 6.19
N ILE A 281 4.57 -5.53 6.76
CA ILE A 281 4.78 -5.24 8.17
C ILE A 281 3.54 -4.57 8.75
N GLY A 282 3.01 -5.14 9.81
CA GLY A 282 1.98 -4.53 10.64
C GLY A 282 2.49 -4.33 12.07
N ILE A 283 2.17 -3.17 12.65
CA ILE A 283 2.43 -2.87 14.05
C ILE A 283 1.12 -2.37 14.67
N ALA A 284 0.67 -3.02 15.73
CA ALA A 284 -0.61 -2.72 16.37
C ALA A 284 -0.50 -2.53 17.89
N ALA A 285 -1.60 -2.10 18.50
CA ALA A 285 -1.78 -1.97 19.94
C ALA A 285 -2.68 -3.07 20.55
N GLY A 286 -2.69 -4.27 19.96
CA GLY A 286 -3.32 -5.46 20.54
C GLY A 286 -4.81 -5.66 20.27
N THR A 287 -5.44 -4.85 19.40
CA THR A 287 -6.89 -4.96 19.07
C THR A 287 -7.19 -5.36 17.63
N TYR A 288 -6.16 -5.63 16.82
CA TYR A 288 -6.28 -5.86 15.38
C TYR A 288 -6.12 -7.33 15.02
N THR A 289 -6.68 -7.69 13.87
CA THR A 289 -6.59 -9.02 13.27
C THR A 289 -5.94 -8.92 11.88
N VAL A 290 -5.18 -9.94 11.51
CA VAL A 290 -4.71 -10.11 10.13
C VAL A 290 -5.61 -11.15 9.49
N SER A 291 -6.22 -10.87 8.33
CA SER A 291 -7.22 -11.80 7.83
C SER A 291 -7.23 -12.04 6.34
N TYR A 292 -7.81 -13.18 6.04
CA TYR A 292 -8.12 -13.63 4.70
C TYR A 292 -9.37 -14.52 4.79
N PHE A 293 -10.43 -14.20 4.07
CA PHE A 293 -11.68 -14.95 4.19
C PHE A 293 -12.35 -15.15 2.84
N GLY A 294 -12.77 -16.36 2.52
CA GLY A 294 -13.88 -16.56 1.60
C GLY A 294 -15.24 -16.38 2.28
N ASN A 295 -16.29 -16.13 1.51
CA ASN A 295 -17.68 -16.11 1.93
C ASN A 295 -18.40 -17.38 1.46
N VAL A 296 -19.45 -17.83 2.15
CA VAL A 296 -20.02 -19.18 1.93
C VAL A 296 -20.53 -19.30 0.49
N GLY A 297 -19.93 -20.21 -0.28
CA GLY A 297 -20.22 -20.42 -1.71
C GLY A 297 -19.27 -19.72 -2.69
N LEU A 298 -18.32 -18.91 -2.20
CA LEU A 298 -17.26 -18.27 -2.98
C LEU A 298 -15.90 -18.56 -2.33
N THR A 299 -15.17 -19.53 -2.87
CA THR A 299 -13.85 -19.88 -2.38
C THR A 299 -12.81 -18.92 -2.91
N SER A 300 -11.94 -18.49 -2.00
CA SER A 300 -10.71 -17.78 -2.37
C SER A 300 -9.61 -18.83 -2.57
N SER A 301 -8.64 -18.59 -3.45
CA SER A 301 -7.61 -19.57 -3.81
C SER A 301 -6.32 -18.88 -4.19
N ASP A 302 -5.24 -19.67 -4.15
CA ASP A 302 -3.92 -19.34 -4.69
C ASP A 302 -3.32 -18.12 -4.01
N ILE A 303 -3.41 -18.13 -2.68
CA ILE A 303 -2.94 -17.04 -1.85
C ILE A 303 -1.56 -17.36 -1.32
N THR A 304 -0.65 -16.40 -1.45
CA THR A 304 0.72 -16.53 -0.96
C THR A 304 1.03 -15.46 0.06
N TRP A 305 1.52 -15.86 1.23
CA TRP A 305 2.03 -14.99 2.28
C TRP A 305 3.43 -15.42 2.62
N LYS A 306 4.40 -14.57 2.31
CA LYS A 306 5.80 -14.87 2.55
C LYS A 306 6.54 -13.70 3.20
N ASP A 307 7.34 -14.01 4.21
CA ASP A 307 8.20 -13.04 4.89
C ASP A 307 7.42 -11.86 5.51
N ASN A 308 6.19 -12.06 6.00
CA ASN A 308 5.42 -10.98 6.64
C ASN A 308 5.65 -10.95 8.16
N VAL A 309 5.59 -9.74 8.74
CA VAL A 309 5.77 -9.50 10.17
C VAL A 309 4.58 -8.77 10.76
N PHE A 310 3.95 -9.36 11.78
CA PHE A 310 2.83 -8.76 12.49
C PHE A 310 3.12 -8.70 13.98
N TYR A 311 3.29 -7.47 14.48
CA TYR A 311 3.70 -7.22 15.86
C TYR A 311 2.55 -6.63 16.69
N ASN A 312 2.29 -7.29 17.81
CA ASN A 312 1.35 -6.89 18.85
C ASN A 312 -0.09 -6.76 18.33
N PHE A 313 -0.53 -7.75 17.56
CA PHE A 313 -1.93 -7.90 17.14
C PHE A 313 -2.73 -8.69 18.17
N ALA A 314 -4.06 -8.50 18.22
CA ALA A 314 -4.93 -9.29 19.11
C ALA A 314 -4.92 -10.76 18.69
N GLN A 315 -5.01 -10.95 17.38
CA GLN A 315 -5.10 -12.20 16.67
C GLN A 315 -4.19 -12.11 15.44
N GLY A 316 -3.46 -13.18 15.16
CA GLY A 316 -2.64 -13.28 13.97
C GLY A 316 -3.50 -13.60 12.75
N ILE A 317 -3.09 -14.58 11.95
CA ILE A 317 -3.72 -14.86 10.67
C ILE A 317 -5.01 -15.63 10.90
N LEU A 318 -6.12 -15.02 10.54
CA LEU A 318 -7.43 -15.62 10.54
C LEU A 318 -7.80 -15.98 9.09
N GLN A 319 -7.94 -17.28 8.82
CA GLN A 319 -8.18 -17.82 7.48
C GLN A 319 -9.44 -18.67 7.44
N SER A 320 -10.32 -18.41 6.47
CA SER A 320 -11.44 -19.30 6.15
C SER A 320 -11.75 -19.39 4.68
N GLN A 321 -12.42 -20.49 4.26
CA GLN A 321 -13.07 -20.57 2.95
C GLN A 321 -12.08 -20.42 1.80
N SER A 322 -10.99 -21.17 1.91
CA SER A 322 -9.87 -21.17 0.96
C SER A 322 -9.65 -22.54 0.36
N ASP A 323 -9.48 -22.61 -0.95
CA ASP A 323 -9.16 -23.88 -1.63
C ASP A 323 -7.66 -24.17 -1.65
N THR A 324 -6.83 -23.12 -1.70
CA THR A 324 -5.36 -23.21 -1.64
C THR A 324 -4.79 -21.93 -1.01
N ALA A 325 -3.86 -22.08 -0.05
CA ALA A 325 -3.11 -20.95 0.50
C ALA A 325 -1.76 -21.40 1.06
N VAL A 326 -0.72 -20.59 0.91
CA VAL A 326 0.62 -20.85 1.44
C VAL A 326 1.06 -19.69 2.32
N PHE A 327 1.37 -20.00 3.57
CA PHE A 327 1.95 -19.11 4.56
C PHE A 327 3.35 -19.63 4.91
N GLU A 328 4.37 -18.93 4.42
CA GLU A 328 5.77 -19.35 4.54
C GLU A 328 6.61 -18.25 5.19
N ASN A 329 7.50 -18.62 6.12
CA ASN A 329 8.48 -17.67 6.68
C ASN A 329 7.85 -16.41 7.30
N ASN A 330 6.71 -16.50 7.98
CA ASN A 330 6.11 -15.33 8.62
C ASN A 330 6.56 -15.23 10.09
N THR A 331 6.66 -14.01 10.63
CA THR A 331 6.88 -13.76 12.07
C THR A 331 5.67 -13.07 12.67
N LEU A 332 4.97 -13.77 13.57
CA LEU A 332 3.79 -13.25 14.27
C LEU A 332 4.11 -13.09 15.75
N TYR A 333 3.99 -11.89 16.28
CA TYR A 333 3.98 -11.62 17.73
C TYR A 333 2.59 -11.17 18.12
N ILE A 334 1.82 -12.07 18.73
CA ILE A 334 0.38 -11.92 18.94
C ILE A 334 0.07 -11.91 20.44
N GLY A 335 -0.98 -11.19 20.80
CA GLY A 335 -1.54 -11.17 22.14
C GLY A 335 -2.24 -12.48 22.51
N ASN A 336 -3.40 -12.39 23.16
CA ASN A 336 -3.96 -13.54 23.87
C ASN A 336 -4.83 -14.49 23.02
N ASN A 337 -5.08 -14.17 21.74
CA ASN A 337 -5.96 -14.97 20.88
C ASN A 337 -5.16 -15.98 20.04
N HIS A 338 -5.55 -16.26 18.80
CA HIS A 338 -4.83 -17.22 17.95
C HIS A 338 -3.68 -16.58 17.18
N GLY A 339 -2.54 -17.27 17.08
CA GLY A 339 -1.47 -16.90 16.14
C GLY A 339 -1.86 -17.20 14.70
N TYR A 340 -2.48 -18.36 14.48
CA TYR A 340 -3.09 -18.75 13.23
C TYR A 340 -4.39 -19.50 13.52
N TYR A 341 -5.47 -19.17 12.82
CA TYR A 341 -6.75 -19.84 12.94
C TYR A 341 -7.32 -20.19 11.56
N ASN A 342 -7.30 -21.48 11.22
CA ASN A 342 -8.03 -22.06 10.09
C ASN A 342 -9.46 -22.43 10.52
N TYR A 343 -10.46 -21.87 9.85
CA TYR A 343 -11.87 -22.18 10.11
C TYR A 343 -12.73 -22.18 8.84
N GLY A 344 -13.97 -22.66 8.94
CA GLY A 344 -14.90 -22.71 7.81
C GLY A 344 -14.73 -23.95 6.93
N THR A 345 -14.72 -23.77 5.61
CA THR A 345 -14.51 -24.83 4.62
C THR A 345 -13.21 -24.56 3.88
N GLY A 346 -12.52 -25.58 3.38
CA GLY A 346 -11.29 -25.38 2.62
C GLY A 346 -10.43 -26.61 2.60
N SER A 347 -9.66 -26.76 1.52
CA SER A 347 -8.65 -27.79 1.32
C SER A 347 -7.28 -27.12 1.20
N ASP A 348 -6.19 -27.87 1.38
CA ASP A 348 -4.84 -27.51 0.94
C ASP A 348 -4.29 -26.14 1.39
N VAL A 349 -4.41 -25.85 2.69
CA VAL A 349 -3.73 -24.73 3.33
C VAL A 349 -2.39 -25.19 3.90
N ILE A 350 -1.30 -24.49 3.59
CA ILE A 350 0.05 -24.78 4.06
C ILE A 350 0.55 -23.66 4.95
N LEU A 351 0.96 -23.99 6.17
CA LEU A 351 1.67 -23.08 7.08
C LEU A 351 3.03 -23.67 7.44
N LYS A 352 4.12 -23.05 6.99
CA LYS A 352 5.47 -23.59 7.24
C LYS A 352 6.51 -22.53 7.54
N ASN A 353 7.60 -22.98 8.18
CA ASN A 353 8.80 -22.19 8.45
C ASN A 353 8.50 -20.86 9.17
N SER A 354 7.40 -20.76 9.91
CA SER A 354 6.95 -19.50 10.51
C SER A 354 7.22 -19.45 12.01
N SER A 355 7.55 -18.27 12.53
CA SER A 355 7.75 -18.02 13.96
C SER A 355 6.49 -17.38 14.55
N LEU A 356 5.78 -18.11 15.40
CA LEU A 356 4.52 -17.71 16.02
C LEU A 356 4.72 -17.55 17.53
N ILE A 357 4.57 -16.32 18.02
CA ILE A 357 4.91 -15.95 19.40
C ILE A 357 3.65 -15.47 20.10
N GLY A 358 3.35 -16.06 21.26
CA GLY A 358 2.15 -15.78 22.03
C GLY A 358 0.93 -16.56 21.54
N GLY A 359 -0.24 -16.11 21.97
CA GLY A 359 -1.53 -16.72 21.63
C GLY A 359 -1.94 -17.94 22.47
N ASN A 360 -3.24 -18.25 22.44
CA ASN A 360 -3.86 -19.38 23.12
C ASN A 360 -5.20 -19.83 22.49
N PRO A 361 -5.28 -21.03 21.88
CA PRO A 361 -4.17 -21.76 21.31
C PRO A 361 -3.47 -20.94 20.22
N THR A 362 -2.16 -21.10 20.01
CA THR A 362 -1.45 -20.36 18.95
C THR A 362 -1.85 -20.86 17.57
N LEU A 363 -1.89 -22.18 17.34
CA LEU A 363 -2.42 -22.78 16.13
C LEU A 363 -3.78 -23.42 16.41
N ARG A 364 -4.79 -23.00 15.66
CA ARG A 364 -6.14 -23.55 15.72
C ARG A 364 -6.59 -23.98 14.33
N ASP A 365 -6.98 -25.25 14.19
CA ASP A 365 -7.60 -25.77 12.97
C ASP A 365 -8.94 -26.44 13.33
N THR A 366 -10.04 -25.91 12.80
CA THR A 366 -11.38 -26.50 13.00
C THR A 366 -11.92 -27.21 11.76
N VAL A 367 -11.18 -27.24 10.67
CA VAL A 367 -11.63 -27.77 9.36
C VAL A 367 -10.98 -29.11 9.03
N ALA A 368 -9.86 -29.45 9.68
CA ALA A 368 -9.09 -30.67 9.45
C ALA A 368 -8.65 -30.79 7.98
N GLY A 369 -7.74 -29.90 7.58
CA GLY A 369 -7.23 -29.83 6.20
C GLY A 369 -5.98 -28.95 6.02
N MET A 370 -5.46 -28.38 7.10
CA MET A 370 -4.24 -27.59 7.06
C MET A 370 -3.01 -28.48 7.23
N THR A 371 -2.05 -28.36 6.32
CA THR A 371 -0.70 -28.88 6.51
C THR A 371 0.14 -27.83 7.22
N HIS A 372 0.70 -28.17 8.38
CA HIS A 372 1.62 -27.28 9.08
C HIS A 372 2.89 -28.01 9.52
N THR A 373 4.04 -27.43 9.21
CA THR A 373 5.35 -28.05 9.40
C THR A 373 6.44 -27.02 9.68
N TYR A 374 7.47 -27.40 10.45
CA TYR A 374 8.66 -26.58 10.68
C TYR A 374 8.36 -25.16 11.22
N ASN A 375 7.27 -25.00 11.97
CA ASN A 375 6.93 -23.75 12.64
C ASN A 375 7.55 -23.72 14.04
N ASN A 376 7.98 -22.53 14.47
CA ASN A 376 8.35 -22.30 15.86
C ASN A 376 7.21 -21.59 16.59
N ILE A 377 6.57 -22.29 17.53
CA ILE A 377 5.52 -21.77 18.39
C ILE A 377 6.14 -21.53 19.77
N TYR A 378 6.14 -20.30 20.25
CA TYR A 378 6.78 -19.96 21.52
C TYR A 378 5.93 -18.99 22.36
N GLY A 379 6.05 -19.07 23.68
CA GLY A 379 5.28 -18.23 24.60
C GLY A 379 3.78 -18.53 24.59
N SER A 380 3.40 -19.72 24.14
CA SER A 380 2.01 -20.16 24.03
C SER A 380 1.54 -20.85 25.31
N THR A 381 0.29 -20.62 25.73
CA THR A 381 -0.31 -21.44 26.80
C THR A 381 -0.70 -22.83 26.29
N SER A 382 -1.14 -22.91 25.03
CA SER A 382 -1.41 -24.16 24.32
C SER A 382 -1.03 -23.98 22.85
N CYS A 383 -0.08 -24.76 22.35
CA CYS A 383 0.36 -24.57 20.96
C CYS A 383 -0.71 -24.94 19.93
N TYR A 384 -1.57 -25.93 20.23
CA TYR A 384 -2.46 -26.55 19.25
C TYR A 384 -3.89 -26.71 19.77
N SER A 385 -4.87 -26.59 18.87
CA SER A 385 -6.26 -26.98 19.07
C SER A 385 -6.88 -27.45 17.77
N GLY A 386 -7.54 -28.61 17.81
CA GLY A 386 -8.12 -29.26 16.61
C GLY A 386 -7.07 -29.83 15.64
N THR A 387 -5.79 -29.68 15.97
CA THR A 387 -4.65 -30.36 15.34
C THR A 387 -3.64 -30.77 16.43
N THR A 388 -2.60 -31.49 16.03
CA THR A 388 -1.47 -31.88 16.88
C THR A 388 -0.16 -31.39 16.27
N GLN A 389 0.94 -31.45 17.02
CA GLN A 389 2.26 -31.06 16.52
C GLN A 389 2.60 -31.73 15.18
N GLY A 390 2.90 -30.89 14.18
CA GLY A 390 3.31 -31.30 12.85
C GLY A 390 4.80 -31.62 12.76
N THR A 391 5.23 -32.11 11.60
CA THR A 391 6.63 -32.45 11.33
C THR A 391 7.54 -31.24 11.51
N GLY A 392 8.63 -31.40 12.26
CA GLY A 392 9.67 -30.38 12.42
C GLY A 392 9.27 -29.16 13.26
N GLU A 393 8.08 -29.15 13.86
CA GLU A 393 7.61 -28.03 14.67
C GLU A 393 8.20 -28.00 16.07
N TYR A 394 8.33 -26.81 16.62
CA TYR A 394 8.75 -26.56 18.00
C TYR A 394 7.58 -25.92 18.75
N CYS A 395 7.17 -26.52 19.87
CA CYS A 395 6.12 -25.99 20.74
C CYS A 395 6.71 -25.66 22.12
N ASN A 396 6.92 -24.37 22.38
CA ASN A 396 7.51 -23.82 23.60
C ASN A 396 8.91 -24.38 23.97
N THR A 397 9.57 -25.08 23.06
CA THR A 397 10.89 -25.72 23.29
C THR A 397 12.06 -24.92 22.71
N LYS A 398 11.79 -23.92 21.88
CA LYS A 398 12.82 -23.13 21.20
C LYS A 398 12.49 -21.64 21.32
N ASP A 399 13.13 -21.01 22.29
CA ASP A 399 13.06 -19.56 22.47
C ASP A 399 13.71 -18.86 21.26
N PRO A 400 12.97 -18.02 20.51
CA PRO A 400 13.55 -17.25 19.43
C PRO A 400 14.66 -16.30 19.88
N ALA A 401 14.61 -15.78 21.12
CA ALA A 401 15.55 -14.78 21.64
C ALA A 401 15.76 -13.56 20.72
N TYR A 402 14.68 -12.97 20.20
CA TYR A 402 14.75 -11.75 19.39
C TYR A 402 15.45 -10.61 20.15
N ASP A 403 16.50 -10.02 19.55
CA ASP A 403 17.30 -8.94 20.15
C ASP A 403 16.58 -7.57 20.06
N THR A 404 15.46 -7.48 20.77
CA THR A 404 14.67 -6.25 20.90
C THR A 404 15.36 -5.18 21.76
N THR A 405 16.38 -5.58 22.53
CA THR A 405 17.21 -4.64 23.29
C THR A 405 17.99 -3.75 22.34
N THR A 406 18.72 -4.35 21.40
CA THR A 406 19.53 -3.63 20.40
C THR A 406 18.67 -3.00 19.31
N TYR A 407 17.75 -3.76 18.70
CA TYR A 407 17.08 -3.34 17.46
C TYR A 407 15.65 -2.82 17.66
N GLY A 408 15.07 -2.93 18.86
CA GLY A 408 13.67 -2.59 19.09
C GLY A 408 12.74 -3.55 18.37
N LYS A 409 11.64 -3.04 17.80
CA LYS A 409 10.72 -3.85 16.97
C LYS A 409 11.39 -4.38 15.70
N GLY A 410 12.48 -3.75 15.26
CA GLY A 410 13.26 -4.19 14.10
C GLY A 410 13.84 -5.59 14.24
N ALA A 411 14.01 -6.09 15.47
CA ALA A 411 14.44 -7.46 15.72
C ALA A 411 13.54 -8.51 15.05
N TYR A 412 12.22 -8.27 14.99
CA TYR A 412 11.26 -9.20 14.37
C TYR A 412 11.31 -9.24 12.84
N LEU A 413 12.01 -8.29 12.22
CA LEU A 413 12.27 -8.25 10.77
C LEU A 413 13.50 -9.08 10.37
N MET A 414 14.13 -9.74 11.34
CA MET A 414 15.31 -10.58 11.17
C MET A 414 15.06 -11.96 11.75
N VAL A 415 15.63 -12.97 11.10
CA VAL A 415 15.70 -14.32 11.67
C VAL A 415 16.71 -14.30 12.81
N PRO A 416 16.31 -14.63 14.06
CA PRO A 416 17.25 -14.71 15.16
C PRO A 416 18.11 -15.98 15.06
N THR A 417 19.33 -15.95 15.60
CA THR A 417 20.30 -17.06 15.50
C THR A 417 19.73 -18.40 15.97
N ALA A 418 18.82 -18.39 16.94
CA ALA A 418 18.18 -19.60 17.47
C ALA A 418 17.29 -20.33 16.44
N LEU A 419 16.90 -19.67 15.35
CA LEU A 419 15.96 -20.16 14.33
C LEU A 419 16.60 -20.37 12.95
N VAL A 420 17.90 -20.07 12.79
CA VAL A 420 18.63 -20.24 11.54
C VAL A 420 18.81 -21.72 11.20
N GLY A 421 18.43 -22.11 9.98
CA GLY A 421 18.60 -23.47 9.45
C GLY A 421 17.72 -24.56 10.09
N PHE A 422 16.73 -24.19 10.90
CA PHE A 422 15.83 -25.14 11.58
C PHE A 422 14.53 -25.45 10.82
N GLY A 423 14.31 -24.77 9.71
CA GLY A 423 13.15 -24.93 8.83
C GLY A 423 13.28 -26.13 7.89
N ASP A 424 12.24 -26.34 7.08
CA ASP A 424 12.19 -27.39 6.08
C ASP A 424 13.36 -27.31 5.09
N GLY A 425 14.03 -28.42 4.83
CA GLY A 425 15.22 -28.44 3.97
C GLY A 425 16.42 -27.63 4.50
N GLY A 426 16.43 -27.27 5.79
CA GLY A 426 17.51 -26.49 6.41
C GLY A 426 17.44 -24.99 6.14
N VAL A 427 16.27 -24.47 5.79
CA VAL A 427 16.03 -23.01 5.68
C VAL A 427 15.80 -22.37 7.05
N ASP A 428 15.73 -21.04 7.09
CA ASP A 428 15.44 -20.30 8.32
C ASP A 428 13.96 -20.38 8.71
N ILE A 429 13.65 -20.29 10.01
CA ILE A 429 12.28 -20.12 10.52
C ILE A 429 12.05 -18.63 10.86
N GLY A 430 10.94 -18.08 10.37
CA GLY A 430 10.54 -16.69 10.54
C GLY A 430 10.87 -15.83 9.31
N ALA A 431 10.44 -14.57 9.37
CA ALA A 431 10.54 -13.60 8.29
C ALA A 431 11.90 -12.91 8.24
N LYS A 432 12.34 -12.58 7.02
CA LYS A 432 13.50 -11.71 6.78
C LYS A 432 13.11 -10.53 5.90
N VAL A 433 12.78 -9.40 6.53
CA VAL A 433 12.27 -8.19 5.84
C VAL A 433 13.33 -7.09 5.83
N LEU A 434 14.45 -7.41 5.20
CA LEU A 434 15.62 -6.52 5.10
C LEU A 434 15.84 -5.97 3.68
N TYR A 435 15.34 -6.67 2.67
CA TYR A 435 15.53 -6.34 1.26
C TYR A 435 14.19 -6.22 0.55
N ARG A 436 14.20 -5.56 -0.59
CA ARG A 436 12.99 -5.24 -1.34
C ARG A 436 12.49 -6.47 -2.09
N TYR A 437 11.19 -6.72 -2.02
CA TYR A 437 10.47 -7.46 -3.01
C TYR A 437 10.10 -6.52 -4.17
N VAL A 438 10.28 -7.00 -5.39
CA VAL A 438 9.84 -6.33 -6.60
C VAL A 438 9.20 -7.39 -7.48
N ASP A 439 7.90 -7.24 -7.72
CA ASP A 439 7.10 -8.17 -8.52
C ASP A 439 7.18 -9.60 -8.00
N GLY A 440 7.10 -9.75 -6.66
CA GLY A 440 7.18 -11.05 -5.97
C GLY A 440 8.58 -11.66 -5.86
N SER A 441 9.60 -11.00 -6.39
CA SER A 441 11.00 -11.46 -6.30
C SER A 441 11.78 -10.65 -5.26
N LEU A 442 12.44 -11.33 -4.33
CA LEU A 442 13.33 -10.69 -3.36
C LEU A 442 14.63 -10.24 -4.05
N THR A 443 14.95 -8.96 -3.96
CA THR A 443 16.16 -8.36 -4.52
C THR A 443 17.28 -8.28 -3.48
N SER A 444 18.44 -7.77 -3.89
CA SER A 444 19.55 -7.43 -2.99
C SER A 444 19.53 -5.98 -2.50
N ASP A 445 18.52 -5.20 -2.91
CA ASP A 445 18.41 -3.80 -2.56
C ASP A 445 17.89 -3.65 -1.12
N PRO A 446 18.58 -2.89 -0.25
CA PRO A 446 18.11 -2.64 1.10
C PRO A 446 16.71 -2.00 1.13
N LEU A 447 15.85 -2.52 1.99
CA LEU A 447 14.56 -1.90 2.31
C LEU A 447 14.71 -0.74 3.31
N TRP A 448 15.71 -0.81 4.20
CA TRP A 448 15.94 0.17 5.25
C TRP A 448 17.23 0.96 5.03
N PRO A 449 17.29 2.26 5.38
CA PRO A 449 16.16 3.09 5.83
C PRO A 449 15.07 3.19 4.76
N TRP A 450 13.84 3.45 5.21
CA TRP A 450 12.66 3.45 4.35
C TRP A 450 12.84 4.43 3.17
N PRO A 451 12.48 4.08 1.92
CA PRO A 451 12.73 4.95 0.77
C PRO A 451 12.10 6.35 0.88
N MET A 452 10.90 6.44 1.48
CA MET A 452 10.20 7.72 1.71
C MET A 452 10.44 8.34 3.09
N GLU A 453 11.47 7.91 3.83
CA GLU A 453 11.68 8.31 5.23
C GLU A 453 11.58 9.83 5.46
N ASN A 454 12.41 10.62 4.76
CA ASN A 454 12.44 12.07 4.93
C ASN A 454 11.11 12.72 4.52
N ARG A 455 10.46 12.19 3.49
CA ARG A 455 9.22 12.74 2.97
C ARG A 455 8.08 12.55 3.96
N ILE A 456 7.93 11.33 4.49
CA ILE A 456 6.92 11.00 5.50
C ILE A 456 7.17 11.79 6.78
N TYR A 457 8.42 11.88 7.23
CA TYR A 457 8.76 12.63 8.43
C TYR A 457 8.41 14.12 8.30
N ASN A 458 8.70 14.73 7.15
CA ASN A 458 8.36 16.13 6.91
C ASN A 458 6.85 16.38 6.87
N GLU A 459 6.06 15.42 6.37
CA GLU A 459 4.60 15.55 6.28
C GLU A 459 3.89 15.25 7.60
N THR A 460 4.39 14.29 8.38
CA THR A 460 3.65 13.69 9.50
C THR A 460 4.33 13.84 10.85
N GLY A 461 5.63 14.15 10.87
CA GLY A 461 6.49 14.09 12.05
C GLY A 461 6.84 12.66 12.51
N ILE A 462 6.44 11.64 11.73
CA ILE A 462 6.63 10.23 12.05
C ILE A 462 7.75 9.66 11.19
N SER A 463 8.63 8.90 11.84
CA SER A 463 9.63 8.09 11.15
C SER A 463 9.06 6.71 10.87
N VAL A 464 9.22 6.20 9.65
CA VAL A 464 8.90 4.79 9.36
C VAL A 464 10.03 3.91 9.87
N THR A 465 11.27 4.37 9.73
CA THR A 465 12.47 3.62 10.08
C THR A 465 12.74 3.60 11.58
N TYR A 466 12.82 4.75 12.24
CA TYR A 466 13.42 4.88 13.56
C TYR A 466 12.41 5.05 14.70
N GLU A 467 12.53 4.20 15.72
CA GLU A 467 11.60 4.14 16.87
C GLU A 467 11.50 5.45 17.64
N LEU A 468 12.57 6.25 17.69
CA LEU A 468 12.59 7.55 18.38
C LEU A 468 11.45 8.49 17.94
N ASN A 469 10.99 8.37 16.69
CA ASN A 469 9.88 9.14 16.14
C ASN A 469 8.75 8.22 15.63
N GLY A 470 8.54 7.06 16.26
CA GLY A 470 7.41 6.16 15.99
C GLY A 470 7.72 4.93 15.14
N GLY A 471 8.89 4.89 14.48
CA GLY A 471 9.28 3.81 13.58
C GLY A 471 9.64 2.49 14.26
N ILE A 472 10.34 1.63 13.53
CA ILE A 472 10.52 0.22 13.91
C ILE A 472 11.88 -0.05 14.59
N TRP A 473 12.94 0.59 14.10
CA TRP A 473 14.32 0.32 14.44
C TRP A 473 14.85 1.27 15.51
N LYS A 474 15.48 0.73 16.55
CA LYS A 474 16.37 1.56 17.41
C LYS A 474 17.64 1.96 16.68
N THR A 475 18.17 1.06 15.85
CA THR A 475 19.38 1.25 15.06
C THR A 475 19.38 0.32 13.86
N LEU A 476 20.04 0.73 12.77
CA LEU A 476 20.36 -0.13 11.62
C LEU A 476 21.82 -0.60 11.64
N SER A 477 22.59 -0.26 12.68
CA SER A 477 23.98 -0.66 12.81
C SER A 477 24.08 -2.18 12.90
N GLY A 478 24.86 -2.81 12.01
CA GLY A 478 25.02 -4.26 11.96
C GLY A 478 23.92 -5.03 11.22
N VAL A 479 22.87 -4.34 10.74
CA VAL A 479 21.79 -4.97 9.95
C VAL A 479 22.27 -5.35 8.55
N TYR A 480 23.07 -4.48 7.92
CA TYR A 480 23.63 -4.70 6.59
C TYR A 480 25.15 -4.86 6.65
N SER A 481 25.71 -5.75 5.83
CA SER A 481 27.15 -5.96 5.69
C SER A 481 27.89 -4.73 5.13
N SER A 482 27.17 -3.88 4.42
CA SER A 482 27.61 -2.54 4.01
C SER A 482 26.45 -1.58 4.27
N PRO A 483 26.68 -0.40 4.88
CA PRO A 483 25.61 0.57 5.08
C PRO A 483 24.96 0.89 3.72
N PRO A 484 23.62 0.91 3.62
CA PRO A 484 22.96 1.42 2.43
C PRO A 484 23.53 2.80 2.12
N ALA A 485 23.77 3.10 0.84
CA ALA A 485 24.08 4.46 0.43
C ALA A 485 22.95 5.34 0.98
N THR A 486 23.26 6.21 1.94
CA THR A 486 22.29 7.15 2.48
C THR A 486 21.98 8.15 1.38
N SER A 487 21.09 7.82 0.45
CA SER A 487 20.63 8.78 -0.56
C SER A 487 19.81 9.89 0.11
N HIS A 488 19.28 9.65 1.31
CA HIS A 488 18.49 10.62 2.08
C HIS A 488 19.01 10.66 3.53
N GLY A 489 19.43 11.85 3.94
CA GLY A 489 20.50 12.07 4.93
C GLY A 489 20.27 11.47 6.32
N LYS A 490 21.38 11.16 6.99
CA LYS A 490 21.41 11.05 8.46
C LYS A 490 20.68 12.26 9.05
N ILE A 491 19.64 12.03 9.84
CA ILE A 491 19.16 13.02 10.80
C ILE A 491 20.30 13.18 11.83
N SER A 492 21.23 14.07 11.51
CA SER A 492 22.39 14.35 12.35
C SER A 492 22.05 15.51 13.29
N GLY A 493 21.90 15.18 14.57
CA GLY A 493 22.20 16.06 15.70
C GLY A 493 21.20 17.18 16.03
N GLY A 494 20.69 17.14 17.26
CA GLY A 494 20.87 18.22 18.24
C GLY A 494 20.37 19.64 17.93
N GLY A 495 19.62 19.87 16.86
CA GLY A 495 19.01 21.16 16.57
C GLY A 495 17.64 21.28 17.23
N LYS A 496 17.51 22.15 18.24
CA LYS A 496 16.20 22.66 18.66
C LYS A 496 15.57 23.37 17.45
N TYR A 497 14.60 22.72 16.80
CA TYR A 497 13.72 23.40 15.85
C TYR A 497 12.42 23.78 16.57
N SER A 498 12.37 25.04 16.97
CA SER A 498 11.16 25.73 17.41
C SER A 498 10.39 26.26 16.21
N GLY A 499 9.09 25.91 16.14
CA GLY A 499 8.12 26.40 15.15
C GLY A 499 7.89 25.39 14.04
N GLY A 500 6.70 24.83 13.82
CA GLY A 500 5.37 25.32 14.13
C GLY A 500 4.52 25.18 12.88
N ALA A 501 4.17 23.96 12.53
CA ALA A 501 3.02 23.64 11.66
C ALA A 501 2.64 22.18 11.96
N LYS A 502 1.95 21.97 13.08
CA LYS A 502 1.19 20.73 13.27
C LYS A 502 0.04 20.78 12.27
N LEU A 503 -0.11 19.75 11.45
CA LEU A 503 -1.39 19.49 10.79
C LEU A 503 -2.44 19.39 11.92
N GLN A 504 -3.31 20.39 11.98
CA GLN A 504 -4.56 20.37 12.74
C GLN A 504 -5.68 20.01 11.78
#